data_AF-A0A3M1TB33-F1
#
_entry.id   AF-A0A3M1TB33-F1
#
_cell.length_a   1.000
_cell.length_b   1.000
_cell.length_c   1.000
_cell.angle_alpha   90.00
_cell.angle_beta   90.00
_cell.angle_gamma   90.00
#
_symmetry.space_group_name_H-M   'P 1'
#
loop_
_entity.id
_entity.type
_entity.pdbx_description
1 polymer ?
#
loop_
_entity_poly.entity_id
_entity_poly.type
_entity_poly.pdbx_seq_one_letter_code
_entity_poly.pdbx_strand_id
1 'polypeptide(L)'
;MAEARYEEAVAAYEAALAEHPGDPDLVGRLAAARAKLAEVEVGAGRRAEQAGALLEAARHYQRALSARPGHAAARRGLKRIERRLAERVAEALAHGR
;
A
#
# COMPACT_ATOMS: atom_id res chain seq x y z
N MET A 1 8.90 10.57 5.86
CA MET A 1 9.73 10.15 7.01
C MET A 1 9.18 8.92 7.75
N ALA A 2 7.86 8.78 7.97
CA ALA A 2 7.32 7.60 8.67
C ALA A 2 7.32 6.31 7.83
N GLU A 3 7.00 6.39 6.54
CA GLU A 3 6.95 5.25 5.61
C GLU A 3 8.31 4.52 5.51
N ALA A 4 9.36 5.26 5.16
CA ALA A 4 10.72 4.72 5.06
C ALA A 4 11.18 4.01 6.34
N ARG A 5 10.80 4.51 7.53
CA ARG A 5 11.14 3.86 8.80
C ARG A 5 10.43 2.53 8.99
N TYR A 6 9.20 2.39 8.50
CA TYR A 6 8.49 1.11 8.57
C TYR A 6 8.98 0.13 7.52
N GLU A 7 9.36 0.58 6.33
CA GLU A 7 9.99 -0.26 5.30
C GLU A 7 11.33 -0.82 5.80
N GLU A 8 12.17 0.04 6.39
CA GLU A 8 13.46 -0.36 6.95
C GLU A 8 13.29 -1.33 8.12
N ALA A 9 12.28 -1.11 8.98
CA ALA A 9 11.94 -2.03 10.05
C ALA A 9 11.45 -3.40 9.52
N VAL A 10 10.61 -3.41 8.49
CA VAL A 10 10.16 -4.66 7.84
C VAL A 10 11.36 -5.42 7.27
N ALA A 11 12.26 -4.73 6.55
CA ALA A 11 13.46 -5.35 5.98
C ALA A 11 14.39 -5.92 7.06
N ALA A 12 14.60 -5.18 8.16
CA ALA A 12 15.42 -5.64 9.28
C ALA A 12 14.84 -6.88 9.95
N TYR A 13 13.51 -6.92 10.16
CA TYR A 13 12.86 -8.10 10.74
C TYR A 13 12.85 -9.29 9.78
N GLU A 14 12.73 -9.07 8.47
CA GLU A 14 12.84 -10.14 7.46
C GLU A 14 14.25 -10.73 7.43
N ALA A 15 15.29 -9.91 7.52
CA ALA A 15 16.67 -10.38 7.63
C ALA A 15 16.88 -11.20 8.91
N ALA A 16 16.41 -10.70 10.06
CA ALA A 16 16.51 -11.41 11.33
C ALA A 16 15.75 -12.76 11.32
N LEU A 17 14.59 -12.81 10.66
CA LEU A 17 13.83 -14.05 10.47
C LEU A 17 14.51 -15.04 9.53
N ALA A 18 15.31 -14.56 8.57
CA ALA A 18 16.10 -15.44 7.71
C ALA A 18 17.21 -16.15 8.49
N GLU A 19 17.81 -15.48 9.48
CA GLU A 19 18.81 -16.07 10.38
C GLU A 19 18.18 -16.96 11.45
N HIS A 20 17.00 -16.58 11.95
CA HIS A 20 16.25 -17.31 12.98
C HIS A 20 14.82 -17.66 12.52
N PRO A 21 14.68 -18.61 11.58
CA PRO A 21 13.37 -19.00 11.06
C PRO A 21 12.56 -19.67 12.17
N GLY A 22 11.46 -19.03 12.57
CA GLY A 22 10.51 -19.57 13.54
C GLY A 22 10.50 -18.89 14.91
N ASP A 23 11.25 -17.80 15.11
CA ASP A 23 11.11 -16.97 16.30
C ASP A 23 9.73 -16.27 16.31
N PRO A 24 8.82 -16.64 17.24
CA PRO A 24 7.46 -16.10 17.26
C PRO A 24 7.41 -14.60 17.61
N ASP A 25 8.40 -14.08 18.36
CA ASP A 25 8.50 -12.65 18.67
C ASP A 25 8.87 -11.86 17.43
N LEU A 26 9.81 -12.37 16.60
CA LEU A 26 10.15 -11.74 15.33
C LEU A 26 8.99 -11.78 14.33
N VAL A 27 8.25 -12.88 14.26
CA VAL A 27 7.03 -12.98 13.43
C VAL A 27 5.99 -11.95 13.87
N GLY A 28 5.75 -11.81 15.18
CA GLY A 28 4.83 -10.81 15.73
C GLY A 28 5.26 -9.38 15.43
N ARG A 29 6.54 -9.07 15.61
CA ARG A 29 7.14 -7.75 15.31
C ARG A 29 7.06 -7.40 13.83
N LEU A 30 7.39 -8.34 12.94
CA LEU A 30 7.25 -8.18 11.50
C LEU A 30 5.80 -7.91 11.11
N ALA A 31 4.85 -8.67 11.65
CA ALA A 31 3.43 -8.47 11.40
C ALA A 31 2.95 -7.08 11.85
N ALA A 32 3.40 -6.61 13.02
CA ALA A 32 3.08 -5.28 13.52
C ALA A 32 3.70 -4.17 12.65
N ALA A 33 4.94 -4.34 12.19
CA ALA A 33 5.61 -3.40 11.31
C ALA A 33 4.90 -3.31 9.94
N ARG A 34 4.56 -4.46 9.34
CA ARG A 34 3.78 -4.52 8.09
C ARG A 34 2.39 -3.91 8.24
N ALA A 35 1.72 -4.11 9.38
CA ALA A 35 0.42 -3.49 9.64
C ALA A 35 0.52 -1.96 9.68
N LYS A 36 1.53 -1.41 10.37
CA LYS A 36 1.77 0.06 10.40
C LYS A 36 2.14 0.61 9.02
N LEU A 37 3.00 -0.09 8.28
CA LEU A 37 3.34 0.28 6.91
C LEU A 37 2.07 0.38 6.04
N ALA A 38 1.21 -0.65 6.10
CA ALA A 38 -0.05 -0.65 5.36
C ALA A 38 -0.97 0.53 5.71
N GLU A 39 -1.04 0.94 6.98
CA GLU A 39 -1.83 2.11 7.38
C GLU A 39 -1.25 3.43 6.86
N VAL A 40 0.08 3.58 6.89
CA VAL A 40 0.77 4.77 6.34
C VAL A 40 0.52 4.88 4.83
N GLU A 41 0.67 3.78 4.11
CA GLU A 41 0.42 3.70 2.67
C GLU A 41 -1.04 4.00 2.33
N VAL A 42 -2.01 3.48 3.11
CA VAL A 42 -3.43 3.85 2.93
C VAL A 42 -3.64 5.35 3.14
N GLY A 43 -3.00 5.94 4.15
CA GLY A 43 -3.05 7.38 4.39
C GLY A 43 -2.48 8.18 3.22
N ALA A 44 -1.36 7.76 2.65
CA ALA A 44 -0.75 8.37 1.48
C ALA A 44 -1.64 8.23 0.24
N GLY A 45 -2.20 7.04 0.00
CA GLY A 45 -3.13 6.78 -1.09
C GLY A 45 -4.38 7.66 -1.02
N ARG A 46 -4.93 7.90 0.18
CA ARG A 46 -6.05 8.82 0.38
C ARG A 46 -5.69 10.27 0.06
N ARG A 47 -4.49 10.72 0.44
CA ARG A 47 -4.03 12.09 0.11
C ARG A 47 -3.82 12.25 -1.39
N ALA A 48 -3.18 11.29 -2.04
CA ALA A 48 -3.00 11.28 -3.49
C ALA A 48 -4.36 11.23 -4.23
N GLU A 49 -5.32 10.45 -3.73
CA GLU A 49 -6.69 10.39 -4.25
C GLU A 49 -7.38 11.76 -4.18
N GLN A 50 -7.25 12.46 -3.05
CA GLN A 50 -7.79 13.82 -2.87
C GLN A 50 -7.12 14.85 -3.77
N ALA A 51 -5.81 14.70 -4.03
CA ALA A 51 -5.06 15.55 -4.95
C ALA A 51 -5.36 15.23 -6.44
N GLY A 52 -6.18 14.22 -6.74
CA GLY A 52 -6.46 13.79 -8.11
C GLY A 52 -5.32 13.00 -8.77
N ALA A 53 -4.25 12.70 -8.02
CA ALA A 53 -3.11 11.89 -8.46
C ALA A 53 -3.47 10.40 -8.42
N LEU A 54 -4.39 9.97 -9.29
CA LEU A 54 -4.97 8.62 -9.28
C LEU A 54 -3.92 7.51 -9.42
N LEU A 55 -2.90 7.69 -10.27
CA LEU A 55 -1.84 6.69 -10.44
C LEU A 55 -0.99 6.53 -9.17
N GLU A 56 -0.69 7.63 -8.49
CA GLU A 56 0.05 7.61 -7.23
C GLU A 56 -0.79 7.00 -6.10
N ALA A 57 -2.08 7.33 -6.06
CA ALA A 57 -3.03 6.71 -5.13
C ALA A 57 -3.10 5.20 -5.32
N ALA A 58 -3.14 4.71 -6.57
CA ALA A 58 -3.12 3.28 -6.88
C ALA A 58 -1.86 2.61 -6.33
N ARG A 59 -0.67 3.20 -6.57
CA ARG A 59 0.61 2.68 -6.08
C ARG A 59 0.63 2.55 -4.56
N HIS A 60 0.19 3.57 -3.84
CA HIS A 60 0.10 3.52 -2.38
C HIS A 60 -0.87 2.45 -1.87
N TYR A 61 -2.06 2.34 -2.45
CA TYR A 61 -2.99 1.28 -2.05
C TYR A 61 -2.47 -0.13 -2.38
N GLN A 62 -1.71 -0.29 -3.47
CA GLN A 62 -1.03 -1.55 -3.80
C GLN A 62 0.07 -1.89 -2.79
N ARG A 63 0.94 -0.94 -2.42
CA ARG A 63 1.97 -1.15 -1.38
C ARG A 63 1.34 -1.55 -0.05
N ALA A 64 0.22 -0.92 0.33
CA ALA A 64 -0.53 -1.31 1.51
C ALA A 64 -1.04 -2.76 1.47
N LEU A 65 -1.49 -3.22 0.31
CA LEU A 65 -1.93 -4.60 0.10
C LEU A 65 -0.77 -5.59 0.04
N SER A 66 0.38 -5.21 -0.48
CA SER A 66 1.59 -6.03 -0.43
C SER A 66 2.05 -6.24 1.02
N ALA A 67 2.03 -5.19 1.84
CA ALA A 67 2.34 -5.28 3.25
C ALA A 67 1.28 -6.08 4.04
N ARG A 68 -0.01 -5.89 3.70
CA ARG A 68 -1.13 -6.59 4.34
C ARG A 68 -2.24 -6.93 3.32
N PRO A 69 -2.23 -8.14 2.74
CA PRO A 69 -3.22 -8.53 1.71
C PRO A 69 -4.68 -8.46 2.19
N GLY A 70 -4.90 -8.67 3.50
CA GLY A 70 -6.21 -8.57 4.13
C GLY A 70 -6.67 -7.15 4.46
N HIS A 71 -5.95 -6.09 4.07
CA HIS A 71 -6.30 -4.73 4.48
C HIS A 71 -7.51 -4.18 3.70
N ALA A 72 -8.68 -4.26 4.34
CA ALA A 72 -9.96 -3.90 3.72
C ALA A 72 -10.03 -2.44 3.22
N ALA A 73 -9.36 -1.50 3.90
CA ALA A 73 -9.34 -0.09 3.49
C ALA A 73 -8.55 0.10 2.19
N ALA A 74 -7.37 -0.51 2.09
CA ALA A 74 -6.54 -0.47 0.89
C ALA A 74 -7.25 -1.10 -0.32
N ARG A 75 -7.88 -2.27 -0.12
CA ARG A 75 -8.63 -2.96 -1.19
C ARG A 75 -9.78 -2.12 -1.73
N ARG A 76 -10.53 -1.45 -0.85
CA ARG A 76 -11.62 -0.55 -1.24
C ARG A 76 -11.10 0.71 -1.93
N GLY A 77 -9.96 1.24 -1.46
CA GLY A 77 -9.26 2.37 -2.07
C GLY A 77 -8.84 2.06 -3.51
N LEU A 78 -8.10 0.97 -3.71
CA LEU A 78 -7.61 0.54 -5.02
C LEU A 78 -8.77 0.37 -6.02
N LYS A 79 -9.82 -0.37 -5.66
CA LYS A 79 -10.99 -0.56 -6.54
C LYS A 79 -11.66 0.75 -6.97
N ARG A 80 -11.67 1.76 -6.09
CA ARG A 80 -12.22 3.08 -6.42
C ARG A 80 -11.31 3.84 -7.36
N ILE A 81 -9.99 3.78 -7.16
CA ILE A 81 -9.01 4.38 -8.06
C ILE A 81 -9.03 3.74 -9.44
N GLU A 82 -9.08 2.41 -9.52
CA GLU A 82 -9.16 1.66 -10.77
C GLU A 82 -10.36 2.10 -11.62
N ARG A 83 -11.52 2.27 -10.98
CA ARG A 83 -12.73 2.76 -11.66
C ARG A 83 -12.52 4.17 -12.23
N ARG A 84 -11.96 5.10 -11.43
CA ARG A 84 -11.69 6.48 -11.89
C ARG A 84 -10.67 6.53 -13.02
N LEU A 85 -9.67 5.65 -12.99
CA LEU A 85 -8.70 5.52 -14.09
C LEU A 85 -9.37 5.00 -15.36
N ALA A 86 -10.23 3.99 -15.25
CA ALA A 86 -11.00 3.47 -16.38
C ALA A 86 -11.94 4.53 -16.99
N GLU A 87 -12.62 5.32 -16.15
CA GLU A 87 -13.45 6.45 -16.58
C GLU A 87 -12.63 7.47 -17.37
N ARG A 88 -11.48 7.93 -16.83
CA ARG A 88 -10.59 8.87 -17.55
C ARG A 88 -10.07 8.33 -18.87
N VAL A 89 -9.74 7.05 -18.93
CA VAL A 89 -9.31 6.42 -20.20
C VAL A 89 -10.46 6.38 -21.20
N ALA A 90 -11.67 6.02 -20.76
CA ALA A 90 -12.85 6.02 -21.61
C ALA A 90 -13.18 7.43 -22.13
N GLU A 91 -13.10 8.45 -21.27
CA GLU A 91 -13.30 9.85 -21.65
C GLU A 91 -12.27 10.33 -22.67
N ALA A 92 -10.99 9.99 -22.46
CA ALA A 92 -9.91 10.35 -23.39
C ALA A 92 -10.10 9.70 -24.77
N LEU A 93 -10.56 8.45 -24.81
CA LEU A 93 -10.87 7.75 -26.07
C LEU A 93 -12.12 8.32 -26.76
N ALA A 94 -13.11 8.78 -26.00
CA ALA A 94 -14.34 9.36 -26.54
C ALA A 94 -14.14 10.76 -27.16
N HIS A 95 -13.27 11.58 -26.57
CA HIS A 95 -12.99 12.96 -27.04
C HIS A 95 -11.84 13.04 -28.06
N GLY A 96 -11.12 11.95 -28.31
CA GLY A 96 -10.05 11.87 -29.30
C GLY A 96 -10.51 11.55 -30.73
N ARG A 97 -11.79 11.71 -31.03
CA ARG A 97 -12.42 11.49 -32.35
C ARG A 97 -13.01 12.79 -32.88
#